data_AF-A0AAV3PPT6-F1
#
_entry.id   AF-A0AAV3PPT6-F1
#
_cell.length_a   1.000
_cell.length_b   1.000
_cell.length_c   1.000
_cell.angle_alpha   90.00
_cell.angle_beta   90.00
_cell.angle_gamma   90.00
#
_symmetry.space_group_name_H-M   'P 1'
#
loop_
_entity.id
_entity.type
_entity.pdbx_description
1 polymer ?
#
loop_
_entity_poly.entity_id
_entity_poly.type
_entity_poly.pdbx_seq_one_letter_code
_entity_poly.pdbx_strand_id
1 'polypeptide(L)'
;MADNNSTANSATSHTHNSPNNTPPSSLNPPFTPLNLPSLTHTLNIKNSVPIELTYTNYLNWKKIITKFLGSQKLLPLVDGTLPRPDDDHPQLENWIQCDDLVQSWIHAILSLPLLETLFNHDCTSATQVWDTLNQLFMDHTQPTRIGLLKDLKPIISYHIRP
;
A
#
# COMPACT_ATOMS: atom_id res chain seq x y z
N MET A 1 -44.49 -42.16 33.16
CA MET A 1 -45.61 -41.20 33.23
C MET A 1 -45.05 -39.96 33.93
N ALA A 2 -44.94 -38.86 33.19
CA ALA A 2 -44.49 -37.57 33.70
C ALA A 2 -45.58 -36.95 34.59
N ASP A 3 -45.21 -35.98 35.43
CA ASP A 3 -45.76 -34.62 35.34
C ASP A 3 -45.01 -33.64 36.26
N ASN A 4 -44.61 -32.53 35.63
CA ASN A 4 -44.03 -31.32 36.22
C ASN A 4 -45.16 -30.41 36.73
N ASN A 5 -44.93 -29.60 37.78
CA ASN A 5 -45.10 -28.15 37.65
C ASN A 5 -44.46 -27.33 38.78
N SER A 6 -43.93 -26.20 38.31
CA SER A 6 -43.28 -25.03 38.88
C SER A 6 -43.93 -24.35 40.07
N THR A 7 -43.10 -23.68 40.87
CA THR A 7 -43.40 -22.34 41.41
C THR A 7 -42.09 -21.55 41.48
N ALA A 8 -42.06 -20.38 40.82
CA ALA A 8 -41.01 -19.38 40.92
C ALA A 8 -40.88 -18.88 42.37
N ASN A 9 -39.78 -18.24 42.77
CA ASN A 9 -39.74 -16.81 43.09
C ASN A 9 -38.31 -16.36 43.37
N SER A 10 -38.06 -15.10 43.00
CA SER A 10 -36.79 -14.44 42.73
C SER A 10 -35.95 -13.99 43.92
N ALA A 11 -34.67 -13.72 43.59
CA ALA A 11 -33.89 -12.51 43.88
C ALA A 11 -32.75 -12.59 44.93
N THR A 12 -31.53 -12.42 44.40
CA THR A 12 -30.37 -11.58 44.85
C THR A 12 -29.77 -11.83 46.24
N SER A 13 -28.48 -11.75 46.51
CA SER A 13 -27.17 -11.55 45.84
C SER A 13 -26.15 -11.68 46.99
N HIS A 14 -24.85 -11.89 46.74
CA HIS A 14 -23.73 -11.20 47.42
C HIS A 14 -22.37 -11.87 47.12
N THR A 15 -21.49 -11.09 46.47
CA THR A 15 -20.02 -11.01 46.62
C THR A 15 -19.13 -12.18 46.15
N HIS A 16 -17.91 -12.03 45.60
CA HIS A 16 -17.08 -10.90 45.15
C HIS A 16 -15.75 -11.50 44.57
N ASN A 17 -15.26 -10.89 43.49
CA ASN A 17 -13.90 -10.85 42.90
C ASN A 17 -13.19 -12.03 42.20
N SER A 18 -12.75 -11.66 41.00
CA SER A 18 -11.80 -12.21 40.02
C SER A 18 -10.37 -12.52 40.54
N PRO A 19 -9.52 -13.11 39.68
CA PRO A 19 -8.70 -12.25 38.81
C PRO A 19 -8.66 -12.67 37.31
N ASN A 20 -8.75 -11.62 36.49
CA ASN A 20 -8.15 -11.35 35.18
C ASN A 20 -7.33 -12.45 34.48
N ASN A 21 -7.64 -12.75 33.21
CA ASN A 21 -6.69 -13.14 32.15
C ASN A 21 -7.39 -13.34 30.78
N THR A 22 -7.49 -12.28 29.96
CA THR A 22 -7.30 -12.32 28.49
C THR A 22 -7.50 -10.92 27.90
N PRO A 23 -6.54 -10.37 27.12
CA PRO A 23 -6.84 -9.25 26.24
C PRO A 23 -7.43 -9.81 24.93
N PRO A 24 -8.55 -9.27 24.40
CA PRO A 24 -8.81 -9.44 22.99
C PRO A 24 -7.86 -8.50 22.24
N SER A 25 -7.05 -9.08 21.37
CA SER A 25 -6.36 -8.35 20.31
C SER A 25 -7.36 -7.51 19.51
N SER A 26 -7.14 -6.20 19.44
CA SER A 26 -7.42 -5.40 18.25
C SER A 26 -6.66 -4.08 18.32
N LEU A 27 -5.35 -4.17 18.13
CA LEU A 27 -4.55 -3.04 17.62
C LEU A 27 -4.87 -2.85 16.14
N ASN A 28 -6.14 -2.57 15.81
CA ASN A 28 -6.45 -1.97 14.52
C ASN A 28 -6.29 -0.47 14.73
N PRO A 29 -5.35 0.21 14.05
CA PRO A 29 -5.38 1.66 14.05
C PRO A 29 -6.77 2.11 13.61
N PRO A 30 -7.33 3.19 14.18
CA PRO A 30 -8.65 3.66 13.76
C PRO A 30 -8.59 3.89 12.26
N PHE A 31 -9.33 3.06 11.50
CA PHE A 31 -9.57 3.28 10.08
C PHE A 31 -10.18 4.67 9.96
N THR A 32 -9.35 5.66 9.63
CA THR A 32 -9.86 6.98 9.30
C THR A 32 -10.68 6.79 8.05
N PRO A 33 -11.99 7.11 8.06
CA PRO A 33 -12.80 6.94 6.87
C PRO A 33 -12.14 7.69 5.72
N LEU A 34 -11.92 6.98 4.61
CA LEU A 34 -11.55 7.56 3.33
C LEU A 34 -12.72 8.43 2.86
N ASN A 35 -12.81 9.63 3.45
CA ASN A 35 -13.88 10.55 3.14
C ASN A 35 -13.46 11.32 1.89
N LEU A 36 -13.65 10.66 0.76
CA LEU A 36 -13.32 11.22 -0.54
C LEU A 36 -14.33 12.32 -0.85
N PRO A 37 -13.90 13.58 -1.09
CA PRO A 37 -14.84 14.58 -1.58
C PRO A 37 -15.37 14.11 -2.93
N SER A 38 -16.68 14.23 -3.18
CA SER A 38 -17.32 13.78 -4.43
C SER A 38 -16.71 14.38 -5.72
N LEU A 39 -15.79 15.33 -5.59
CA LEU A 39 -15.03 15.99 -6.65
C LEU A 39 -13.86 15.16 -7.22
N THR A 40 -13.41 14.10 -6.55
CA THR A 40 -12.19 13.37 -6.97
C THR A 40 -12.38 12.51 -8.22
N HIS A 41 -13.58 11.96 -8.45
CA HIS A 41 -13.91 11.24 -9.69
C HIS A 41 -13.89 12.16 -10.93
N THR A 42 -13.89 13.48 -10.74
CA THR A 42 -13.87 14.48 -11.82
C THR A 42 -12.50 15.15 -11.99
N LEU A 43 -11.50 14.79 -11.19
CA LEU A 43 -10.15 15.36 -11.30
C LEU A 43 -9.48 14.88 -12.59
N ASN A 44 -9.24 15.80 -13.51
CA ASN A 44 -8.35 15.54 -14.64
C ASN A 44 -6.91 15.46 -14.12
N ILE A 45 -6.45 14.24 -13.84
CA ILE A 45 -5.13 13.96 -13.29
C ILE A 45 -4.01 14.56 -14.14
N LYS A 46 -4.17 14.62 -15.47
CA LYS A 46 -3.17 15.20 -16.39
C LYS A 46 -2.98 16.71 -16.19
N ASN A 47 -4.00 17.41 -15.68
CA ASN A 47 -3.90 18.83 -15.35
C ASN A 47 -3.25 19.06 -13.97
N SER A 48 -3.34 18.08 -13.06
CA SER A 48 -2.81 18.18 -11.70
C SER A 48 -1.39 17.63 -11.57
N VAL A 49 -1.05 16.65 -12.40
CA VAL A 49 0.27 16.03 -12.53
C VAL A 49 0.71 16.21 -13.98
N PRO A 50 1.37 17.32 -14.33
CA PRO A 50 1.69 17.67 -15.72
C PRO A 50 2.89 16.88 -16.28
N ILE A 51 3.34 15.84 -15.57
CA ILE A 51 4.50 15.05 -15.95
C ILE A 51 4.12 13.58 -16.14
N GLU A 52 4.44 13.08 -17.32
CA GLU A 52 4.37 11.66 -17.64
C GLU A 52 5.60 10.96 -17.04
N LEU A 53 5.40 9.83 -16.37
CA LEU A 53 6.49 8.98 -15.88
C LEU A 53 7.15 8.29 -17.08
N THR A 54 8.46 8.48 -17.18
CA THR A 54 9.35 7.81 -18.11
C THR A 54 10.48 7.13 -17.33
N TYR A 55 11.29 6.32 -18.01
CA TYR A 55 12.41 5.61 -17.39
C TYR A 55 13.51 6.55 -16.82
N THR A 56 13.47 7.85 -17.10
CA THR A 56 14.53 8.80 -16.72
C THR A 56 14.12 9.82 -15.67
N ASN A 57 12.81 9.96 -15.36
CA ASN A 57 12.30 11.04 -14.51
C ASN A 57 11.62 10.56 -13.22
N TYR A 58 11.79 9.29 -12.83
CA TYR A 58 11.10 8.69 -11.67
C TYR A 58 11.23 9.49 -10.38
N LEU A 59 12.42 10.01 -10.04
CA LEU A 59 12.59 10.77 -8.80
C LEU A 59 11.75 12.07 -8.76
N ASN A 60 11.61 12.73 -9.91
CA ASN A 60 10.80 13.94 -10.03
C ASN A 60 9.31 13.59 -10.05
N TRP A 61 8.94 12.53 -10.79
CA TRP A 61 7.61 11.97 -10.79
C TRP A 61 7.12 11.59 -9.39
N LYS A 62 7.92 10.80 -8.66
CA LYS A 62 7.63 10.35 -7.29
C LYS A 62 7.32 11.54 -6.37
N LYS A 63 8.14 12.60 -6.42
CA LYS A 63 7.90 13.82 -5.62
C LYS A 63 6.57 14.50 -5.93
N ILE A 64 6.18 14.55 -7.20
CA ILE A 64 4.95 15.23 -7.63
C ILE A 64 3.73 14.38 -7.30
N ILE A 65 3.73 13.09 -7.65
CA ILE A 65 2.60 12.20 -7.39
C ILE A 65 2.38 11.99 -5.88
N THR A 66 3.44 11.89 -5.07
CA THR A 66 3.32 11.81 -3.60
C THR A 66 2.65 13.05 -3.03
N LYS A 67 2.99 14.26 -3.52
CA LYS A 67 2.34 15.50 -3.09
C LYS A 67 0.88 15.55 -3.49
N PHE A 68 0.57 15.12 -4.71
CA PHE A 68 -0.79 15.05 -5.21
C PHE A 68 -1.65 14.09 -4.37
N LEU A 69 -1.20 12.84 -4.19
CA LEU A 69 -1.91 11.85 -3.36
C LEU A 69 -2.03 12.30 -1.90
N GLY A 70 -0.99 12.94 -1.36
CA GLY A 70 -1.04 13.54 -0.02
C GLY A 70 -2.12 14.63 0.11
N SER A 71 -2.29 15.48 -0.91
CA SER A 71 -3.35 16.50 -0.94
C SER A 71 -4.76 15.90 -0.92
N GLN A 72 -4.91 14.69 -1.48
CA GLN A 72 -6.18 13.95 -1.52
C GLN A 72 -6.35 12.99 -0.33
N LYS A 73 -5.38 12.93 0.59
CA LYS A 73 -5.32 11.95 1.70
C LYS A 73 -5.33 10.49 1.24
N LEU A 74 -4.85 10.22 0.03
CA LEU A 74 -4.78 8.89 -0.58
C LEU A 74 -3.39 8.27 -0.54
N LEU A 75 -2.38 9.02 -0.06
CA LEU A 75 -1.03 8.49 0.13
C LEU A 75 -0.98 7.20 0.98
N PRO A 76 -1.80 7.05 2.05
CA PRO A 76 -1.84 5.82 2.85
C PRO A 76 -2.22 4.55 2.09
N LEU A 77 -2.90 4.64 0.94
CA LEU A 77 -3.21 3.47 0.11
C LEU A 77 -1.97 2.95 -0.61
N VAL A 78 -1.10 3.84 -1.10
CA VAL A 78 0.07 3.43 -1.90
C VAL A 78 1.28 3.06 -1.03
N ASP A 79 1.38 3.63 0.18
CA ASP A 79 2.45 3.29 1.12
C ASP A 79 2.12 2.07 2.01
N GLY A 80 0.90 1.53 1.90
CA GLY A 80 0.44 0.37 2.66
C GLY A 80 0.07 0.65 4.11
N THR A 81 0.09 1.91 4.56
CA THR A 81 -0.31 2.30 5.92
C THR A 81 -1.81 2.10 6.13
N LEU A 82 -2.61 2.14 5.06
CA LEU A 82 -4.04 1.81 5.08
C LEU A 82 -4.28 0.46 4.39
N PRO A 83 -4.26 -0.66 5.15
CA PRO A 83 -4.46 -1.98 4.58
C PRO A 83 -5.90 -2.16 4.09
N ARG A 84 -6.09 -3.11 3.16
CA ARG A 84 -7.42 -3.55 2.72
C ARG A 84 -8.24 -4.01 3.93
N PRO A 85 -9.44 -3.45 4.15
CA PRO A 85 -10.35 -3.92 5.20
C PRO A 85 -10.82 -5.36 4.98
N ASP A 86 -11.37 -5.97 6.03
CA ASP A 86 -12.04 -7.28 5.93
C ASP A 86 -13.26 -7.21 5.00
N ASP A 87 -13.65 -8.36 4.43
CA ASP A 87 -14.73 -8.44 3.44
C ASP A 87 -16.10 -7.97 3.99
N ASP A 88 -16.30 -8.09 5.31
CA ASP A 88 -17.53 -7.65 6.01
C ASP A 88 -17.45 -6.19 6.50
N HIS A 89 -16.35 -5.48 6.26
CA HIS A 89 -16.14 -4.15 6.79
C HIS A 89 -16.98 -3.11 6.00
N PRO A 90 -17.76 -2.24 6.66
CA PRO A 90 -18.65 -1.29 5.98
C PRO A 90 -17.94 -0.26 5.10
N GLN A 91 -16.62 -0.11 5.25
CA GLN A 91 -15.79 0.79 4.43
C GLN A 91 -15.04 0.09 3.30
N LEU A 92 -15.18 -1.23 3.13
CA LEU A 92 -14.47 -1.98 2.09
C LEU A 92 -14.74 -1.41 0.69
N GLU A 93 -16.01 -1.16 0.37
CA GLU A 93 -16.43 -0.63 -0.92
C GLU A 93 -15.77 0.72 -1.22
N ASN A 94 -15.73 1.61 -0.22
CA ASN A 94 -15.06 2.90 -0.36
C ASN A 94 -13.54 2.74 -0.53
N TRP A 95 -12.93 1.82 0.21
CA TRP A 95 -11.51 1.51 0.07
C TRP A 95 -11.19 1.01 -1.34
N ILE A 96 -12.00 0.09 -1.89
CA ILE A 96 -11.84 -0.43 -3.26
C ILE A 96 -11.94 0.71 -4.28
N GLN A 97 -12.96 1.57 -4.15
CA GLN A 97 -13.12 2.72 -5.05
C GLN A 97 -11.91 3.68 -5.00
N CYS A 98 -11.35 3.91 -3.81
CA CYS A 98 -10.15 4.72 -3.66
C CYS A 98 -8.92 4.05 -4.26
N ASP A 99 -8.79 2.74 -4.10
CA ASP A 99 -7.68 1.96 -4.66
C ASP A 99 -7.72 1.96 -6.19
N ASP A 100 -8.88 1.66 -6.78
CA ASP A 100 -9.12 1.73 -8.23
C ASP A 100 -8.86 3.12 -8.79
N LEU A 101 -9.28 4.17 -8.07
CA LEU A 101 -9.04 5.55 -8.48
C LEU A 101 -7.54 5.86 -8.53
N VAL A 102 -6.80 5.48 -7.50
CA VAL A 102 -5.34 5.71 -7.45
C VAL A 102 -4.63 4.91 -8.55
N GLN A 103 -5.03 3.65 -8.78
CA GLN A 103 -4.51 2.86 -9.89
C GLN A 103 -4.75 3.56 -11.23
N SER A 104 -5.98 4.05 -11.47
CA SER A 104 -6.33 4.76 -12.70
C SER A 104 -5.49 6.03 -12.91
N TRP A 105 -5.22 6.78 -11.84
CA TRP A 105 -4.41 7.98 -11.88
C TRP A 105 -2.95 7.69 -12.17
N ILE A 106 -2.39 6.65 -11.54
CA ILE A 106 -1.02 6.22 -11.81
C ILE A 106 -0.91 5.78 -13.27
N HIS A 107 -1.79 4.90 -13.76
CA HIS A 107 -1.78 4.44 -15.15
C HIS A 107 -1.90 5.59 -16.16
N ALA A 108 -2.74 6.59 -15.88
CA ALA A 108 -2.97 7.72 -16.79
C ALA A 108 -1.75 8.65 -16.97
N ILE A 109 -0.77 8.59 -16.07
CA ILE A 109 0.45 9.39 -16.11
C ILE A 109 1.69 8.54 -16.39
N LEU A 110 1.56 7.25 -16.71
CA LEU A 110 2.67 6.42 -17.18
C LEU A 110 2.86 6.56 -18.69
N SER A 111 4.11 6.50 -19.14
CA SER A 111 4.41 6.25 -20.55
C SER A 111 4.05 4.83 -20.95
N LEU A 112 3.65 4.64 -22.21
CA LEU A 112 3.20 3.35 -22.74
C LEU A 112 4.19 2.19 -22.46
N PRO A 113 5.52 2.34 -22.62
CA PRO A 113 6.47 1.26 -22.34
C PRO A 113 6.51 0.84 -20.85
N LEU A 114 6.26 1.78 -19.94
CA LEU A 114 6.18 1.48 -18.50
C LEU A 114 4.85 0.83 -18.15
N LEU A 115 3.77 1.27 -18.80
CA LEU A 115 2.44 0.67 -18.63
C LEU A 115 2.42 -0.80 -19.08
N GLU A 116 3.02 -1.10 -20.23
CA GLU A 116 3.19 -2.49 -20.71
C GLU A 116 4.00 -3.34 -19.73
N THR A 117 5.09 -2.78 -19.18
CA THR A 117 5.91 -3.47 -18.18
C THR A 117 5.09 -3.76 -16.93
N LEU A 118 4.33 -2.78 -16.43
CA LEU A 118 3.48 -2.93 -15.26
C LEU A 118 2.37 -3.97 -15.45
N PHE A 119 1.75 -4.02 -16.63
CA PHE A 119 0.74 -5.04 -16.94
C PHE A 119 1.30 -6.46 -16.93
N ASN A 120 2.58 -6.66 -17.21
CA ASN A 120 3.22 -7.97 -17.08
C ASN A 120 3.42 -8.42 -15.61
N HIS A 121 3.22 -7.52 -14.63
CA HIS A 121 3.37 -7.82 -13.21
C HIS A 121 2.03 -8.13 -12.50
N ASP A 122 0.90 -8.18 -13.23
CA ASP A 122 -0.42 -8.56 -12.70
C ASP A 122 -0.79 -7.86 -11.36
N CYS A 123 -0.50 -6.56 -11.25
CA CYS A 123 -0.79 -5.79 -10.05
C CYS A 123 -2.31 -5.63 -9.86
N THR A 124 -2.82 -5.93 -8.65
CA THR A 124 -4.25 -5.86 -8.29
C THR A 124 -4.58 -4.77 -7.28
N SER A 125 -3.58 -4.03 -6.78
CA SER A 125 -3.77 -2.93 -5.83
C SER A 125 -2.84 -1.75 -6.12
N ALA A 126 -3.23 -0.55 -5.66
CA ALA A 126 -2.42 0.64 -5.79
C ALA A 126 -1.06 0.52 -5.07
N THR A 127 -1.03 -0.19 -3.94
CA THR A 127 0.23 -0.52 -3.22
C THR A 127 1.16 -1.35 -4.09
N GLN A 128 0.67 -2.42 -4.73
CA GLN A 128 1.48 -3.27 -5.60
C GLN A 128 1.99 -2.52 -6.83
N VAL A 129 1.16 -1.67 -7.43
CA VAL A 129 1.59 -0.80 -8.54
C VAL A 129 2.74 0.10 -8.09
N TRP A 130 2.59 0.73 -6.91
CA TRP A 130 3.60 1.63 -6.35
C TRP A 130 4.92 0.92 -6.05
N ASP A 131 4.85 -0.26 -5.43
CA ASP A 131 6.01 -1.07 -5.09
C ASP A 131 6.72 -1.60 -6.34
N THR A 132 5.97 -2.05 -7.34
CA THR A 132 6.53 -2.52 -8.62
C THR A 132 7.27 -1.39 -9.32
N LEU A 133 6.68 -0.19 -9.39
CA LEU A 133 7.38 0.98 -9.93
C LEU A 133 8.66 1.26 -9.13
N ASN A 134 8.59 1.24 -7.79
CA ASN A 134 9.79 1.45 -6.97
C ASN A 134 10.88 0.40 -7.24
N GLN A 135 10.52 -0.88 -7.38
CA GLN A 135 11.45 -1.97 -7.71
C GLN A 135 12.08 -1.79 -9.09
N LEU A 136 11.28 -1.53 -10.14
CA LEU A 136 11.78 -1.28 -11.49
C LEU A 136 12.87 -0.20 -11.48
N PHE A 137 12.60 0.92 -10.80
CA PHE A 137 13.58 2.01 -10.75
C PHE A 137 14.75 1.73 -9.80
N MET A 138 14.56 1.01 -8.69
CA MET A 138 15.67 0.58 -7.82
C MET A 138 16.64 -0.37 -8.55
N ASP A 139 16.11 -1.30 -9.34
CA ASP A 139 16.89 -2.25 -10.15
C ASP A 139 17.63 -1.52 -11.29
N HIS A 140 17.00 -0.54 -11.93
CA HIS A 140 17.67 0.34 -12.90
C HIS A 140 18.69 1.30 -12.26
N THR A 141 18.69 1.46 -10.93
CA THR A 141 19.69 2.25 -10.19
C THR A 141 20.85 1.39 -9.65
N GLN A 142 20.96 0.11 -10.04
CA GLN A 142 22.19 -0.67 -9.88
C GLN A 142 23.06 -0.50 -11.13
N PRO A 143 23.94 0.52 -11.22
CA PRO A 143 25.03 0.42 -12.17
C PRO A 143 25.86 -0.78 -11.72
N THR A 144 25.93 -1.80 -12.56
CA THR A 144 26.89 -2.91 -12.63
C THR A 144 28.17 -2.68 -11.82
N ARG A 145 28.09 -2.71 -10.49
CA ARG A 145 29.26 -2.53 -9.61
C ARG A 145 30.10 -3.81 -9.57
N ILE A 146 29.54 -4.90 -10.09
CA ILE A 146 30.12 -6.23 -10.20
C ILE A 146 30.93 -6.43 -11.50
N GLY A 147 30.89 -5.45 -12.43
CA GLY A 147 31.73 -5.44 -13.64
C GLY A 147 33.08 -4.75 -13.43
N LEU A 148 33.08 -3.58 -12.79
CA LEU A 148 34.29 -2.77 -12.58
C LEU A 148 35.33 -3.40 -11.64
N LEU A 149 34.91 -4.32 -10.76
CA LEU A 149 35.83 -5.06 -9.88
C LEU A 149 36.44 -6.31 -10.52
N LYS A 150 35.91 -6.77 -11.67
CA LYS A 150 36.48 -7.92 -12.41
C LYS A 150 37.61 -7.49 -13.35
N ASP A 151 37.53 -6.28 -13.91
CA ASP A 151 38.54 -5.75 -14.83
C ASP A 151 39.79 -5.15 -14.16
N LEU A 152 39.78 -4.99 -12.83
CA LEU A 152 40.95 -4.48 -12.09
C LEU A 152 41.84 -5.58 -11.49
N LYS A 153 41.43 -6.86 -11.56
CA LYS A 153 42.27 -7.98 -11.12
C LYS A 153 43.47 -8.32 -12.03
N PRO A 154 43.45 -8.09 -13.36
CA PRO A 154 44.61 -8.41 -14.20
C PRO A 154 45.79 -7.44 -14.03
N ILE A 155 45.54 -6.19 -13.62
CA ILE A 155 46.58 -5.14 -13.62
C ILE A 155 47.53 -5.27 -12.41
N ILE A 156 47.03 -5.75 -11.27
CA ILE A 156 47.84 -5.89 -10.05
C ILE A 156 48.70 -7.18 -10.07
N SER A 157 48.34 -8.16 -10.91
CA SER A 157 49.06 -9.43 -11.03
C SER A 157 50.40 -9.33 -11.77
N TYR A 158 50.71 -8.21 -12.43
CA TYR A 158 51.92 -8.08 -13.25
C TYR A 158 53.12 -7.42 -12.54
N HIS A 159 52.98 -6.91 -11.31
CA HIS A 159 54.01 -6.09 -10.67
C HIS A 159 54.63 -6.61 -9.37
N ILE A 160 54.50 -7.91 -9.08
CA ILE A 160 55.22 -8.51 -7.93
C ILE A 160 56.03 -9.73 -8.42
N ARG A 161 57.19 -9.44 -9.01
CA ARG A 161 58.39 -10.30 -8.92
C ARG A 161 59.52 -9.44 -8.35
N PRO A 162 60.03 -9.82 -7.18
CA PRO A 162 61.45 -10.12 -7.08
C PRO A 162 61.68 -11.60 -6.74
#